data_AF-A0A921RUT2-F1
#
_entry.id   AF-A0A921RUT2-F1
#
_cell.length_a   1.000
_cell.length_b   1.000
_cell.length_c   1.000
_cell.angle_alpha   90.00
_cell.angle_beta   90.00
_cell.angle_gamma   90.00
#
_symmetry.space_group_name_H-M   'P 1'
#
loop_
_entity.id
_entity.type
_entity.pdbx_description
1 polymer ?
#
loop_
_entity_poly.entity_id
_entity_poly.type
_entity_poly.pdbx_seq_one_letter_code
_entity_poly.pdbx_strand_id
1 'polypeptide(L)'
;MNISDCHFLSDCQQLVYFLNREDITNPSDWRIKPFTQIFANCVTNRQSYLHKIHRSLNSTAGSLARQAYSSDTLQFESHCSSVHCGTICSVLQALFNVDLPHVNIIAASCC
;
A
#
# COMPACT_ATOMS: atom_id res chain seq x y z
N MET A 1 -2.93 3.07 -23.27
CA MET A 1 -1.50 2.70 -23.35
C MET A 1 -1.43 1.19 -23.53
N ASN A 2 -1.05 0.71 -24.72
CA ASN A 2 -0.93 -0.72 -24.98
C ASN A 2 0.51 -1.14 -24.64
N ILE A 3 0.74 -1.59 -23.40
CA ILE A 3 2.03 -2.11 -22.96
C ILE A 3 2.05 -3.59 -23.37
N SER A 4 2.68 -3.89 -24.50
CA SER A 4 2.71 -5.25 -25.08
C SER A 4 3.68 -6.17 -24.35
N ASP A 5 4.79 -5.62 -23.84
CA ASP A 5 5.87 -6.36 -23.19
C ASP A 5 6.25 -5.69 -21.87
N CYS A 6 5.65 -6.15 -20.77
CA CYS A 6 5.98 -5.70 -19.44
C CYS A 6 6.76 -6.78 -18.70
N HIS A 7 8.01 -6.48 -18.36
CA HIS A 7 8.81 -7.33 -17.49
C HIS A 7 8.67 -6.85 -16.06
N PHE A 8 8.17 -7.73 -15.19
CA PHE A 8 8.10 -7.45 -13.77
C PHE A 8 9.39 -7.95 -13.11
N LEU A 9 9.89 -7.22 -12.12
CA LEU A 9 11.11 -7.58 -11.39
C LEU A 9 10.81 -7.70 -9.90
N SER A 10 11.33 -8.74 -9.24
CA SER A 10 11.22 -8.88 -7.79
C SER A 10 12.46 -9.52 -7.20
N ASP A 11 12.84 -9.12 -5.98
CA ASP A 11 13.86 -9.79 -5.18
C ASP A 11 13.28 -10.91 -4.28
N CYS A 12 11.97 -11.13 -4.29
CA CYS A 12 11.30 -12.18 -3.52
C CYS A 12 11.15 -13.48 -4.33
N GLN A 13 11.96 -14.49 -4.01
CA GLN A 13 11.96 -15.78 -4.73
C GLN A 13 10.60 -16.50 -4.68
N GLN A 14 9.95 -16.49 -3.51
CA GLN A 14 8.66 -17.16 -3.32
C GLN A 14 7.58 -16.53 -4.19
N LEU A 15 7.58 -15.20 -4.31
CA LEU A 15 6.64 -14.47 -5.15
C LEU A 15 6.86 -14.76 -6.65
N VAL A 16 8.13 -14.72 -7.10
CA VAL A 16 8.51 -15.07 -8.47
C VAL A 16 8.04 -16.48 -8.83
N TYR A 17 8.34 -17.43 -7.95
CA TYR A 17 7.97 -18.82 -8.18
C TYR A 17 6.46 -19.02 -8.19
N PHE A 18 5.71 -18.33 -7.32
CA PHE A 18 4.26 -18.43 -7.29
C PHE A 18 3.60 -17.81 -8.53
N LEU A 19 3.95 -16.56 -8.89
CA LEU A 19 3.25 -15.81 -9.95
C LEU A 19 3.60 -16.28 -11.37
N ASN A 20 4.69 -17.01 -11.56
CA ASN A 20 5.04 -17.61 -12.85
C ASN A 20 4.43 -19.00 -13.06
N ARG A 21 3.62 -19.53 -12.13
CA ARG A 21 2.90 -20.80 -12.31
C ARG A 21 1.73 -20.62 -13.27
N GLU A 22 1.29 -21.72 -13.87
CA GLU A 22 0.10 -21.72 -14.73
C GLU A 22 -1.19 -21.45 -13.92
N ASP A 23 -1.27 -21.95 -12.67
CA ASP A 23 -2.40 -21.68 -11.78
C ASP A 23 -1.99 -20.77 -10.61
N ILE A 24 -2.25 -19.47 -10.79
CA ILE A 24 -2.10 -18.42 -9.77
C ILE A 24 -3.41 -18.06 -9.07
N THR A 25 -4.53 -18.70 -9.48
CA THR A 25 -5.89 -18.39 -8.97
C THR A 25 -6.19 -19.11 -7.66
N ASN A 26 -5.35 -20.08 -7.30
CA ASN A 26 -5.47 -20.90 -6.11
C ASN A 26 -4.25 -20.76 -5.17
N PRO A 27 -4.05 -19.58 -4.55
CA PRO A 27 -2.98 -19.41 -3.58
C PRO A 27 -3.22 -20.24 -2.31
N SER A 28 -2.13 -20.71 -1.69
CA SER A 28 -2.19 -21.42 -0.40
C SER A 28 -2.69 -20.54 0.75
N ASP A 29 -2.54 -19.22 0.64
CA ASP A 29 -3.15 -18.24 1.53
C ASP A 29 -4.27 -17.50 0.78
N TRP A 30 -5.52 -17.68 1.22
CA TRP A 30 -6.67 -17.08 0.54
C TRP A 30 -6.65 -15.55 0.58
N ARG A 31 -5.96 -14.95 1.57
CA ARG A 31 -5.89 -13.48 1.74
C ARG A 31 -5.17 -12.81 0.58
N ILE A 32 -4.30 -13.53 -0.12
CA ILE A 32 -3.57 -12.97 -1.27
C ILE A 32 -4.33 -13.06 -2.59
N LYS A 33 -5.45 -13.81 -2.64
CA LYS A 33 -6.21 -14.07 -3.87
C LYS A 33 -6.65 -12.81 -4.64
N PRO A 34 -7.13 -11.72 -4.00
CA PRO A 34 -7.47 -10.50 -4.73
C PRO A 34 -6.26 -9.92 -5.49
N PHE A 35 -5.08 -9.94 -4.88
CA PHE A 35 -3.85 -9.41 -5.49
C PHE A 35 -3.35 -10.29 -6.63
N THR A 36 -3.42 -11.61 -6.48
CA THR A 36 -3.00 -12.54 -7.54
C THR A 36 -3.95 -12.48 -8.74
N GLN A 37 -5.25 -12.23 -8.51
CA GLN A 37 -6.22 -11.98 -9.59
C GLN A 37 -5.95 -10.67 -10.32
N ILE A 38 -5.59 -9.59 -9.61
CA ILE A 38 -5.19 -8.32 -10.26
C ILE A 38 -3.99 -8.54 -11.17
N PHE A 39 -2.98 -9.28 -10.70
CA PHE A 39 -1.83 -9.65 -11.52
C PHE A 39 -2.25 -10.47 -12.73
N ALA A 40 -3.04 -11.52 -12.55
CA ALA A 40 -3.57 -12.36 -13.62
C ALA A 40 -4.24 -11.51 -14.71
N ASN A 41 -5.18 -10.66 -14.32
CA ASN A 41 -5.91 -9.77 -15.22
C ASN A 41 -4.99 -8.78 -15.96
N CYS A 42 -3.91 -8.33 -15.32
CA CYS A 42 -2.95 -7.43 -15.92
C CYS A 42 -2.09 -8.13 -16.98
N VAL A 43 -1.76 -9.40 -16.77
CA VAL A 43 -0.92 -10.18 -17.70
C VAL A 43 -1.74 -11.00 -18.69
N THR A 44 -3.07 -11.07 -18.57
CA THR A 44 -3.94 -11.75 -19.53
C THR A 44 -3.67 -11.26 -20.95
N ASN A 45 -3.35 -12.19 -21.85
CA ASN A 45 -2.96 -11.95 -23.25
C ASN A 45 -1.62 -11.23 -23.46
N ARG A 46 -0.79 -11.10 -22.41
CA ARG A 46 0.57 -10.56 -22.49
C ARG A 46 1.55 -11.66 -22.11
N GLN A 47 2.65 -11.80 -22.85
CA GLN A 47 3.76 -12.68 -22.45
C GLN A 47 4.59 -12.01 -21.34
N SER A 48 3.95 -11.73 -20.21
CA SER A 48 4.57 -11.07 -19.07
C SER A 48 5.12 -12.10 -18.11
N TYR A 49 6.37 -11.93 -17.70
CA TYR A 49 7.04 -12.78 -16.71
C TYR A 49 7.57 -11.94 -15.56
N LEU A 50 7.53 -12.50 -14.35
CA LEU A 50 8.18 -11.95 -13.18
C LEU A 50 9.60 -12.54 -13.08
N HIS A 51 10.62 -11.68 -13.13
CA HIS A 51 12.01 -12.10 -13.06
C HIS A 51 12.58 -11.92 -11.66
N LYS A 52 13.35 -12.92 -11.21
CA LYS A 52 14.12 -12.81 -9.97
C LYS A 52 15.33 -11.90 -10.20
N ILE A 53 15.48 -10.88 -9.37
CA ILE A 53 16.66 -10.02 -9.33
C ILE A 53 17.34 -10.07 -7.95
N HIS A 54 18.61 -9.69 -7.90
CA HIS A 54 19.32 -9.53 -6.63
C HIS A 54 18.76 -8.32 -5.85
N ARG A 55 18.72 -8.39 -4.51
CA ARG A 55 18.16 -7.33 -3.66
C ARG A 55 18.83 -5.97 -3.86
N SER A 56 20.14 -5.96 -4.16
CA SER A 56 20.85 -4.71 -4.47
C SER A 56 20.34 -4.01 -5.74
N LEU A 57 19.72 -4.76 -6.66
CA LEU A 57 19.12 -4.22 -7.88
C LEU A 57 17.68 -3.73 -7.65
N ASN A 58 17.03 -4.14 -6.55
CA ASN A 58 15.68 -3.70 -6.16
C ASN A 58 15.70 -2.53 -5.16
N SER A 59 16.78 -1.74 -5.16
CA SER A 59 17.04 -0.69 -4.15
C SER A 59 16.04 0.46 -4.19
N THR A 60 15.56 0.83 -5.39
CA THR A 60 14.55 1.88 -5.58
C THR A 60 13.23 1.47 -4.94
N ALA A 61 12.68 0.30 -5.30
CA ALA A 61 11.43 -0.19 -4.72
C ALA A 61 11.54 -0.37 -3.19
N GLY A 62 12.67 -0.91 -2.72
CA GLY A 62 12.93 -1.09 -1.30
C GLY A 62 13.05 0.23 -0.51
N SER A 63 13.54 1.30 -1.13
CA SER A 63 13.60 2.62 -0.50
C SER A 63 12.22 3.29 -0.46
N LEU A 64 11.45 3.21 -1.55
CA LEU A 64 10.08 3.72 -1.60
C LEU A 64 9.16 3.02 -0.60
N ALA A 65 9.23 1.69 -0.49
CA ALA A 65 8.45 0.93 0.48
C ALA A 65 8.79 1.34 1.93
N ARG A 66 10.08 1.56 2.24
CA ARG A 66 10.50 2.03 3.57
C ARG A 66 10.06 3.46 3.83
N GLN A 67 10.08 4.34 2.83
CA GLN A 67 9.54 5.69 2.96
C GLN A 67 8.05 5.64 3.28
N ALA A 68 7.25 4.89 2.50
CA ALA A 68 5.82 4.74 2.75
C ALA A 68 5.52 4.16 4.14
N TYR A 69 6.26 3.13 4.55
CA TYR A 69 6.13 2.55 5.90
C TYR A 69 6.50 3.54 7.01
N SER A 70 7.50 4.38 6.78
CA SER A 70 7.92 5.40 7.75
C SER A 70 6.98 6.61 7.76
N SER A 71 6.29 6.91 6.65
CA SER A 71 5.25 7.94 6.56
C SER A 71 3.96 7.56 7.29
N ASP A 72 3.76 6.27 7.59
CA ASP A 72 2.61 5.76 8.34
C ASP A 72 2.66 6.16 9.84
N THR A 73 3.70 6.88 10.27
CA THR A 73 3.66 7.67 11.51
C THR A 73 2.74 8.88 11.32
N LEU A 74 1.43 8.63 11.37
CA LEU A 74 0.33 9.57 11.68
C LEU A 74 0.64 11.06 11.43
N GLN A 75 0.82 11.46 10.17
CA GLN A 75 0.57 12.86 9.80
C GLN A 75 -0.94 13.02 9.60
N PHE A 76 -1.66 13.22 10.71
CA PHE A 76 -3.05 13.65 10.67
C PHE A 76 -3.10 15.07 10.08
N GLU A 77 -3.38 15.18 8.79
CA GLU A 77 -3.56 16.47 8.13
C GLU A 77 -4.99 16.96 8.42
N SER A 78 -5.14 17.72 9.49
CA SER A 78 -6.44 18.25 9.90
C SER A 78 -6.84 19.42 9.00
N HIS A 79 -7.84 19.22 8.15
CA HIS A 79 -8.44 20.31 7.39
C HIS A 79 -9.60 20.93 8.18
N CYS A 80 -9.48 22.22 8.48
CA CYS A 80 -10.56 22.97 9.12
C CYS A 80 -11.38 23.73 8.09
N SER A 81 -12.69 23.54 8.11
CA SER A 81 -13.64 24.19 7.20
C SER A 81 -13.99 25.63 7.59
N SER A 82 -13.57 26.09 8.78
CA SER A 82 -13.93 27.40 9.33
C SER A 82 -12.69 28.23 9.71
N VAL A 83 -12.73 29.53 9.42
CA VAL A 83 -11.67 30.53 9.72
C VAL A 83 -11.41 30.67 11.23
N HIS A 84 -12.32 30.19 12.09
CA HIS A 84 -12.23 30.33 13.55
C HIS A 84 -11.64 29.11 14.28
N CYS A 85 -11.05 28.16 13.54
CA CYS A 85 -10.53 26.90 14.09
C CYS A 85 -9.54 27.07 15.24
N GLY A 86 -8.63 28.05 15.14
CA GLY A 86 -7.54 28.22 16.09
C GLY A 86 -7.96 28.80 17.45
N THR A 87 -9.14 29.42 17.55
CA THR A 87 -9.50 30.25 18.72
C THR A 87 -10.65 29.65 19.54
N ILE A 88 -11.54 28.89 18.93
CA ILE A 88 -12.77 28.40 19.58
C ILE A 88 -12.73 26.89 19.84
N CYS A 89 -11.84 26.13 19.19
CA CYS A 89 -11.77 24.71 19.46
C CYS A 89 -10.37 24.09 19.36
N SER A 90 -9.89 23.60 20.49
CA SER A 90 -8.66 22.82 20.60
C SER A 90 -8.89 21.34 20.29
N VAL A 91 -9.68 21.02 19.24
CA VAL A 91 -9.96 19.61 18.84
C VAL A 91 -8.66 18.82 18.70
N LEU A 92 -7.63 19.42 18.08
CA LEU A 92 -6.31 18.79 17.97
C LEU A 92 -5.70 18.47 19.34
N GLN A 93 -5.73 19.41 20.29
CA GLN A 93 -5.21 19.19 21.64
C GLN A 93 -6.01 18.15 22.41
N ALA A 94 -7.34 18.08 22.21
CA ALA A 94 -8.18 17.05 22.79
C ALA A 94 -7.85 15.67 22.17
N LEU A 95 -7.68 15.59 20.84
CA LEU A 95 -7.31 14.37 20.14
C LEU A 95 -5.95 13.82 20.59
N PHE A 96 -4.96 14.69 20.87
CA PHE A 96 -3.67 14.26 21.43
C PHE A 96 -3.79 13.62 22.81
N ASN A 97 -4.86 13.89 23.56
CA ASN A 97 -5.11 13.31 24.88
C ASN A 97 -6.07 12.10 24.85
N VAL A 98 -6.56 11.73 23.67
CA VAL A 98 -7.48 10.61 23.48
C VAL A 98 -6.66 9.40 23.04
N ASP A 99 -6.28 8.58 24.01
CA ASP A 99 -5.64 7.29 23.74
C ASP A 99 -6.71 6.26 23.35
N LEU A 100 -6.72 5.89 22.08
CA LEU A 100 -7.66 4.94 21.51
C LEU A 100 -6.89 3.77 20.88
N PRO A 101 -6.47 2.79 21.70
CA PRO A 101 -5.81 1.63 21.15
C PRO A 101 -6.79 0.87 20.25
N HIS A 102 -6.39 0.65 19.00
CA HIS A 102 -7.08 -0.15 17.97
C HIS A 102 -8.21 0.53 17.17
N VAL A 103 -8.38 1.86 17.23
CA VAL A 103 -9.32 2.56 16.34
C VAL A 103 -8.71 3.79 15.69
N ASN A 104 -9.10 4.07 14.44
CA ASN A 104 -8.70 5.27 13.70
C ASN A 104 -9.82 6.30 13.71
N ILE A 105 -9.50 7.52 14.13
CA ILE A 105 -10.43 8.65 14.10
C ILE A 105 -10.50 9.19 12.67
N ILE A 106 -11.65 9.03 12.02
CA ILE A 106 -11.87 9.48 10.64
C ILE A 106 -12.46 10.90 10.56
N ALA A 107 -13.10 11.37 11.63
CA ALA A 107 -13.63 12.72 11.76
C ALA A 107 -13.84 13.09 13.23
N ALA A 108 -13.62 14.36 13.57
CA ALA A 108 -13.93 14.95 14.86
C ALA A 108 -14.44 16.38 14.65
N SER A 109 -15.47 16.78 15.40
CA SER A 109 -16.05 18.12 15.33
C SER A 109 -16.18 18.71 16.72
N CYS A 110 -15.99 20.03 16.83
CA CYS A 110 -16.39 20.79 18.01
C CYS A 110 -17.90 21.05 17.96
N CYS A 111 -18.58 21.03 19.11
CA CYS A 111 -19.98 21.43 19.24
C CYS A 111 -20.08 22.86 19.78
#